data_AF-A0A7S3RIX0-F1
#
_entry.id   AF-A0A7S3RIX0-F1
#
_cell.length_a   1.000
_cell.length_b   1.000
_cell.length_c   1.000
_cell.angle_alpha   90.00
_cell.angle_beta   90.00
_cell.angle_gamma   90.00
#
_symmetry.space_group_name_H-M   'P 1'
#
loop_
_entity.id
_entity.type
_entity.pdbx_description
1 polymer ?
#
loop_
_entity_poly.entity_id
_entity_poly.type
_entity_poly.pdbx_seq_one_letter_code
_entity_poly.pdbx_strand_id
1 'polypeptide(L)'
;GYNDVRLWRTLETIVASLLVAVRPSIEAGLPRTHVPHQSTFELLRFDFLVNKSAMPVLTEVNMSPNLVSKTAQDGVVKRKLLRAILSVAAKRLDRKLPMSGRSFTCRTLPTGQRCCSLARGCPRAGITSDECLSNADVRLLALAEAEDSEAIAMGMVRVFPPRNAALLEEMLSLWPRISHEDALHACGAYFRHESSSTGTLWHTPRR
;
A
#
# COMPACT_ATOMS: atom_id res chain seq x y z
N GLY A 1 15.38 -8.74 26.09
CA GLY A 1 15.06 -7.67 25.12
C GLY A 1 13.70 -7.94 24.55
N TYR A 2 12.88 -6.90 24.34
CA TYR A 2 11.56 -7.03 23.72
C TYR A 2 11.68 -7.44 22.25
N ASN A 3 10.77 -8.27 21.74
CA ASN A 3 10.71 -8.56 20.31
C ASN A 3 9.95 -7.41 19.61
N ASP A 4 10.70 -6.38 19.24
CA ASP A 4 10.24 -5.19 18.54
C ASP A 4 9.58 -5.52 17.19
N VAL A 5 10.15 -6.46 16.44
CA VAL A 5 9.61 -6.93 15.16
C VAL A 5 8.21 -7.53 15.33
N ARG A 6 7.99 -8.35 16.37
CA ARG A 6 6.68 -8.94 16.65
C ARG A 6 5.66 -7.86 17.04
N LEU A 7 6.05 -6.93 17.91
CA LEU A 7 5.18 -5.84 18.33
C LEU A 7 4.72 -4.98 17.14
N TRP A 8 5.66 -4.57 16.28
CA TRP A 8 5.34 -3.78 15.08
C TRP A 8 4.38 -4.51 14.13
N ARG A 9 4.61 -5.80 13.88
CA ARG A 9 3.68 -6.61 13.07
C ARG A 9 2.28 -6.66 13.70
N THR A 10 2.18 -6.82 15.01
CA THR A 10 0.88 -6.82 15.68
C THR A 10 0.18 -5.46 15.56
N LEU A 11 0.91 -4.34 15.68
CA LEU A 11 0.36 -3.00 15.44
C LEU A 11 -0.15 -2.84 14.01
N GLU A 12 0.64 -3.24 13.02
CA GLU A 12 0.28 -3.19 11.59
C GLU A 12 -0.97 -4.03 11.31
N THR A 13 -1.05 -5.25 11.84
CA THR A 13 -2.23 -6.12 11.69
C THR A 13 -3.47 -5.48 12.29
N ILE A 14 -3.39 -4.88 13.48
CA ILE A 14 -4.56 -4.21 14.12
C ILE A 14 -5.03 -3.02 13.27
N VAL A 15 -4.10 -2.16 12.84
CA VAL A 15 -4.42 -1.00 11.99
C VAL A 15 -5.07 -1.43 10.69
N ALA A 16 -4.46 -2.40 9.99
CA ALA A 16 -4.94 -2.87 8.71
C ALA A 16 -6.32 -3.55 8.84
N SER A 17 -6.52 -4.37 9.88
CA SER A 17 -7.81 -5.01 10.16
C SER A 17 -8.92 -3.98 10.41
N LEU A 18 -8.62 -2.93 11.20
CA LEU A 18 -9.60 -1.88 11.47
C LEU A 18 -9.99 -1.14 10.19
N LEU A 19 -8.99 -0.72 9.39
CA LEU A 19 -9.23 0.03 8.15
C LEU A 19 -10.04 -0.78 7.14
N VAL A 20 -9.75 -2.08 7.01
CA VAL A 20 -10.52 -2.99 6.17
C VAL A 20 -11.96 -3.15 6.70
N ALA A 21 -12.14 -3.29 8.01
CA ALA A 21 -13.47 -3.44 8.61
C ALA A 21 -14.37 -2.20 8.44
N VAL A 22 -13.81 -0.98 8.49
CA VAL A 22 -14.60 0.26 8.33
C VAL A 22 -14.84 0.65 6.87
N ARG A 23 -14.08 0.07 5.94
CA ARG A 23 -14.12 0.40 4.51
C ARG A 23 -15.53 0.38 3.90
N PRO A 24 -16.39 -0.64 4.11
CA PRO A 24 -17.72 -0.65 3.48
C PRO A 24 -18.56 0.56 3.86
N SER A 25 -18.45 1.02 5.11
CA SER A 25 -19.15 2.22 5.60
C SER A 25 -18.61 3.49 4.94
N ILE A 26 -17.29 3.59 4.74
CA ILE A 26 -16.65 4.71 4.05
C ILE A 26 -17.08 4.73 2.58
N GLU A 27 -16.97 3.59 1.88
CA GLU A 27 -17.32 3.45 0.47
C GLU A 27 -18.79 3.72 0.19
N ALA A 28 -19.70 3.35 1.10
CA ALA A 28 -21.12 3.69 0.99
C ALA A 28 -21.38 5.21 1.10
N GLY A 29 -20.50 5.94 1.80
CA GLY A 29 -20.58 7.40 1.96
C GLY A 29 -19.96 8.21 0.83
N LEU A 30 -18.90 7.70 0.20
CA LEU A 30 -18.10 8.42 -0.79
C LEU A 30 -18.90 8.91 -2.03
N PRO A 31 -19.83 8.14 -2.64
CA PRO A 31 -20.63 8.62 -3.77
C PRO A 31 -21.43 9.90 -3.48
N ARG A 32 -21.74 10.16 -2.21
CA ARG A 32 -22.50 11.35 -1.77
C ARG A 32 -21.65 12.62 -1.74
N THR A 33 -20.33 12.50 -1.83
CA THR A 33 -19.40 13.63 -1.66
C THR A 33 -19.05 14.34 -2.97
N HIS A 34 -19.42 13.78 -4.13
CA HIS A 34 -19.00 14.24 -5.47
C HIS A 34 -17.48 14.39 -5.66
N VAL A 35 -16.67 13.87 -4.73
CA VAL A 35 -15.21 13.89 -4.82
C VAL A 35 -14.76 12.60 -5.51
N PRO A 36 -13.89 12.66 -6.55
CA PRO A 36 -13.30 11.46 -7.12
C PRO A 36 -12.58 10.65 -6.04
N HIS A 37 -12.89 9.36 -5.91
CA HIS A 37 -12.29 8.44 -4.93
C HIS A 37 -10.75 8.50 -4.90
N GLN A 38 -10.12 8.75 -6.06
CA GLN A 38 -8.67 8.80 -6.23
C GLN A 38 -8.03 10.10 -5.71
N SER A 39 -8.82 11.09 -5.31
CA SER A 39 -8.34 12.42 -4.90
C SER A 39 -8.41 12.68 -3.39
N THR A 40 -8.84 11.70 -2.60
CA THR A 40 -8.92 11.80 -1.14
C THR A 40 -7.80 11.01 -0.46
N PHE A 41 -7.30 11.56 0.63
CA PHE A 41 -6.43 10.88 1.58
C PHE A 41 -6.71 11.41 2.98
N GLU A 42 -6.42 10.63 4.01
CA GLU A 42 -6.62 11.01 5.40
C GLU A 42 -5.42 10.60 6.25
N LEU A 43 -5.03 11.49 7.17
CA LEU A 43 -3.99 11.22 8.16
C LEU A 43 -4.64 10.88 9.50
N LEU A 44 -4.56 9.62 9.87
CA LEU A 44 -5.05 9.11 11.16
C LEU A 44 -3.90 8.94 12.15
N ARG A 45 -4.17 9.19 13.44
CA ARG A 45 -3.29 8.78 14.55
C ARG A 45 -3.95 7.67 15.33
N PHE A 46 -3.23 6.57 15.48
CA PHE A 46 -3.62 5.44 16.31
C PHE A 46 -2.81 5.48 17.60
N ASP A 47 -3.50 5.49 18.73
CA ASP A 47 -2.87 5.46 20.03
C ASP A 47 -3.04 4.07 20.66
N PHE A 48 -1.92 3.53 21.15
CA PHE A 48 -1.85 2.19 21.70
C PHE A 48 -1.26 2.22 23.11
N LEU A 49 -1.81 1.38 23.98
CA LEU A 49 -1.17 0.99 25.23
C LEU A 49 -0.50 -0.37 25.06
N VAL A 50 0.79 -0.45 25.33
CA VAL A 50 1.53 -1.72 25.30
C VAL A 50 1.68 -2.25 26.72
N ASN A 51 1.12 -3.42 26.98
CA ASN A 51 1.21 -4.03 28.31
C ASN A 51 2.58 -4.71 28.54
N LYS A 52 2.78 -5.26 29.74
CA LYS A 52 4.04 -5.94 30.14
C LYS A 52 4.43 -7.14 29.26
N SER A 53 3.47 -7.69 28.51
CA SER A 53 3.63 -8.90 27.68
C SER A 53 3.78 -8.59 26.18
N ALA A 54 4.11 -7.36 25.81
CA ALA A 54 4.23 -6.90 24.42
C ALA A 54 2.94 -6.92 23.62
N MET A 55 1.80 -6.93 24.30
CA MET A 55 0.51 -6.88 23.61
C MET A 55 0.05 -5.42 23.50
N PRO A 56 -0.03 -4.89 22.27
CA PRO A 56 -0.62 -3.58 22.05
C PRO A 56 -2.15 -3.67 22.17
N VAL A 57 -2.74 -2.69 22.84
CA VAL A 57 -4.18 -2.49 22.95
C VAL A 57 -4.49 -1.14 22.34
N LEU A 58 -5.29 -1.12 21.27
CA LEU A 58 -5.76 0.12 20.64
C LEU A 58 -6.67 0.87 21.61
N THR A 59 -6.37 2.13 21.90
CA THR A 59 -7.19 2.96 22.80
C THR A 59 -8.02 3.99 22.07
N GLU A 60 -7.43 4.69 21.09
CA GLU A 60 -8.15 5.69 20.30
C GLU A 60 -7.61 5.78 18.88
N VAL A 61 -8.48 6.24 17.98
CA VAL A 61 -8.14 6.65 16.62
C VAL A 61 -8.56 8.10 16.46
N ASN A 62 -7.61 8.98 16.18
CA ASN A 62 -7.84 10.40 16.01
C ASN A 62 -7.75 10.78 14.53
N MET A 63 -8.85 11.31 13.99
CA MET A 63 -8.97 11.79 12.60
C MET A 63 -8.31 13.15 12.36
N SER A 64 -7.87 13.84 13.41
CA SER A 64 -7.27 15.18 13.33
C SER A 64 -6.09 15.29 14.30
N PRO A 65 -4.98 14.59 14.02
CA PRO A 65 -3.81 14.63 14.89
C PRO A 65 -3.21 16.04 14.96
N ASN A 66 -2.77 16.41 16.16
CA ASN A 66 -2.15 17.71 16.38
C ASN A 66 -0.76 17.79 15.72
N LEU A 67 -0.65 18.64 14.69
CA LEU A 67 0.59 18.89 13.94
C LEU A 67 1.38 20.13 14.44
N VAL A 68 0.91 20.82 15.47
CA VAL A 68 1.65 21.91 16.11
C VAL A 68 2.90 21.33 16.77
N SER A 69 4.06 21.88 16.41
CA SER A 69 5.36 21.41 16.93
C SER A 69 5.66 22.08 18.26
N LYS A 70 5.73 21.29 19.34
CA LYS A 70 6.04 21.83 20.69
C LYS A 70 7.53 21.88 20.99
N THR A 71 8.32 21.07 20.28
CA THR A 71 9.78 21.00 20.42
C THR A 71 10.43 20.90 19.04
N ALA A 72 11.73 21.19 18.94
CA ALA A 72 12.48 21.04 17.69
C ALA A 72 12.43 19.59 17.18
N GLN A 73 12.54 18.60 18.08
CA GLN A 73 12.47 17.18 17.74
C GLN A 73 11.09 16.78 17.21
N ASP A 74 10.02 17.23 17.87
CA ASP A 74 8.64 17.04 17.41
C ASP A 74 8.44 17.62 16.00
N GLY A 75 8.99 18.81 15.77
CA GLY A 75 9.00 19.43 14.45
C GLY A 75 9.73 18.62 13.38
N VAL A 76 10.86 17.97 13.71
CA VAL A 76 11.57 17.10 12.75
C VAL A 76 10.70 15.90 12.37
N VAL A 77 10.07 15.24 13.33
CA VAL A 77 9.22 14.07 13.08
C VAL A 77 8.00 14.46 12.24
N LYS A 78 7.27 15.51 12.64
CA LYS A 78 6.07 15.98 11.93
C LYS A 78 6.36 16.48 10.52
N ARG A 79 7.47 17.19 10.30
CA ARG A 79 7.87 17.61 8.96
C ARG A 79 8.20 16.42 8.06
N LYS A 80 8.92 15.42 8.58
CA LYS A 80 9.20 14.18 7.83
C LYS A 80 7.90 13.46 7.45
N LEU A 81 6.99 13.33 8.40
CA LEU A 81 5.66 12.73 8.19
C LEU A 81 4.87 13.47 7.09
N LEU A 82 4.74 14.79 7.21
CA LEU A 82 4.00 15.60 6.22
C LEU A 82 4.63 15.55 4.83
N ARG A 83 5.96 15.62 4.74
CA ARG A 83 6.67 15.46 3.47
C ARG A 83 6.38 14.09 2.85
N ALA A 84 6.43 13.03 3.64
CA ALA A 84 6.16 11.67 3.18
C ALA A 84 4.73 11.54 2.63
N ILE A 85 3.73 11.95 3.40
CA ILE A 85 2.31 11.86 3.03
C ILE A 85 2.03 12.66 1.75
N LEU A 86 2.47 13.92 1.69
CA LEU A 86 2.22 14.76 0.52
C LEU A 86 2.93 14.25 -0.74
N SER A 87 4.12 13.67 -0.59
CA SER A 87 4.85 13.10 -1.73
C SER A 87 4.13 11.88 -2.30
N VAL A 88 3.62 11.00 -1.44
CA VAL A 88 2.83 9.83 -1.85
C VAL A 88 1.49 10.26 -2.44
N ALA A 89 0.75 11.15 -1.77
CA ALA A 89 -0.54 11.64 -2.24
C ALA A 89 -0.44 12.37 -3.59
N ALA A 90 0.64 13.12 -3.82
CA ALA A 90 0.88 13.80 -5.09
C ALA A 90 0.99 12.84 -6.28
N LYS A 91 1.41 11.58 -6.08
CA LYS A 91 1.44 10.57 -7.17
C LYS A 91 0.06 10.28 -7.72
N ARG A 92 -0.98 10.31 -6.88
CA ARG A 92 -2.38 10.13 -7.33
C ARG A 92 -2.86 11.27 -8.22
N LEU A 93 -2.25 12.45 -8.11
CA LEU A 93 -2.57 13.62 -8.91
C LEU A 93 -1.75 13.67 -10.22
N ASP A 94 -0.71 12.85 -10.35
CA ASP A 94 0.17 12.85 -11.51
C ASP A 94 -0.48 12.14 -12.71
N ARG A 95 -1.09 12.94 -13.58
CA ARG A 95 -1.71 12.49 -14.83
C ARG A 95 -0.72 11.97 -15.88
N LYS A 96 0.59 12.19 -15.67
CA LYS A 96 1.65 11.79 -16.61
C LYS A 96 2.32 10.49 -16.22
N LEU A 97 1.88 9.80 -15.15
CA LEU A 97 2.41 8.49 -14.78
C LEU A 97 2.44 7.59 -16.03
N PRO A 98 3.64 7.31 -16.58
CA PRO A 98 3.74 6.64 -17.85
C PRO A 98 3.24 5.22 -17.67
N MET A 99 2.43 4.73 -18.62
CA MET A 99 2.16 3.29 -18.74
C MET A 99 3.42 2.55 -19.23
N SER A 100 4.61 2.87 -18.73
CA SER A 100 5.84 2.13 -18.99
C SER A 100 6.37 1.60 -17.66
N GLY A 101 5.59 0.72 -17.04
CA GLY A 101 6.02 -0.11 -15.94
C GLY A 101 6.61 -1.39 -16.51
N ARG A 102 7.69 -1.89 -15.90
CA ARG A 102 8.32 -3.17 -16.28
C ARG A 102 7.43 -4.39 -16.01
N SER A 103 6.23 -4.18 -15.45
CA SER A 103 5.34 -5.23 -14.95
C SER A 103 4.28 -5.69 -15.94
N PHE A 104 4.21 -5.12 -17.14
CA PHE A 104 3.25 -5.53 -18.16
C PHE A 104 3.85 -5.64 -19.55
N THR A 105 3.33 -6.60 -20.30
CA THR A 105 3.59 -6.81 -21.72
C THR A 105 2.34 -6.45 -22.50
N CYS A 106 2.45 -5.46 -23.40
CA CYS A 106 1.33 -5.05 -24.24
C CYS A 106 1.52 -5.55 -25.67
N ARG A 107 0.49 -6.17 -26.23
CA ARG A 107 0.42 -6.59 -27.63
C ARG A 107 -0.85 -6.04 -28.29
N THR A 108 -0.76 -5.75 -29.58
CA THR A 108 -1.94 -5.41 -30.39
C THR A 108 -2.56 -6.71 -30.90
N LEU A 109 -3.82 -6.96 -30.57
CA LEU A 109 -4.59 -8.10 -31.05
C LEU A 109 -4.96 -7.91 -32.53
N PRO A 110 -5.27 -9.00 -33.27
CA PRO A 110 -5.72 -8.92 -34.67
C PRO A 110 -6.97 -8.04 -34.88
N THR A 111 -7.77 -7.85 -33.82
CA THR A 111 -8.95 -6.97 -33.79
C THR A 111 -8.60 -5.47 -33.69
N GLY A 112 -7.32 -5.11 -33.62
CA GLY A 112 -6.84 -3.74 -33.42
C GLY A 112 -6.86 -3.27 -31.96
N GLN A 113 -7.37 -4.09 -31.03
CA GLN A 113 -7.38 -3.79 -29.60
C GLN A 113 -6.01 -4.01 -28.96
N ARG A 114 -5.62 -3.15 -28.02
CA ARG A 114 -4.41 -3.36 -27.20
C ARG A 114 -4.76 -4.24 -26.01
N CYS A 115 -4.12 -5.40 -25.91
CA CYS A 115 -4.17 -6.25 -24.72
C CYS A 115 -2.84 -6.09 -23.98
N CYS A 116 -2.89 -5.52 -22.79
CA CYS A 116 -1.79 -5.52 -21.85
C CYS A 116 -2.02 -6.63 -20.84
N SER A 117 -1.00 -7.41 -20.56
CA SER A 117 -1.08 -8.49 -19.58
C SER A 117 0.13 -8.42 -18.65
N LEU A 118 0.02 -9.01 -17.47
CA LEU A 118 1.11 -8.96 -16.50
C LEU A 118 2.32 -9.76 -17.02
N ALA A 119 3.52 -9.23 -16.83
CA ALA A 119 4.75 -9.92 -17.19
C ALA A 119 4.94 -11.23 -16.39
N ARG A 120 4.32 -11.32 -15.21
CA ARG A 120 4.25 -12.51 -14.34
C ARG A 120 2.89 -12.57 -13.66
N GLY A 121 2.39 -13.77 -13.38
CA GLY A 121 1.13 -13.95 -12.65
C GLY A 121 1.22 -13.39 -11.23
N CYS A 122 0.08 -12.94 -10.70
CA CYS A 122 -0.03 -12.43 -9.35
C CYS A 122 -0.76 -13.48 -8.48
N PRO A 123 -0.03 -14.46 -7.93
CA PRO A 123 -0.65 -15.66 -7.33
C PRO A 123 -1.59 -15.34 -6.17
N ARG A 124 -1.44 -14.18 -5.52
CA ARG A 124 -2.19 -13.78 -4.33
C ARG A 124 -3.50 -13.03 -4.62
N ALA A 125 -3.67 -12.60 -5.86
CA ALA A 125 -4.82 -11.80 -6.29
C ALA A 125 -5.74 -12.57 -7.26
N GLY A 126 -5.37 -13.79 -7.64
CA GLY A 126 -6.07 -14.56 -8.68
C GLY A 126 -5.89 -13.99 -10.09
N ILE A 127 -5.18 -12.87 -10.25
CA ILE A 127 -4.93 -12.22 -11.55
C ILE A 127 -3.78 -12.95 -12.26
N THR A 128 -4.07 -13.46 -13.46
CA THR A 128 -3.13 -14.26 -14.24
C THR A 128 -2.36 -13.41 -15.27
N SER A 129 -1.21 -13.90 -15.73
CA SER A 129 -0.42 -13.21 -16.78
C SER A 129 -1.08 -13.22 -18.15
N ASP A 130 -2.11 -14.04 -18.35
CA ASP A 130 -2.80 -14.19 -19.63
C ASP A 130 -4.08 -13.34 -19.69
N GLU A 131 -4.49 -12.76 -18.55
CA GLU A 131 -5.65 -11.88 -18.47
C GLU A 131 -5.35 -10.54 -19.15
N CYS A 132 -6.20 -10.15 -20.11
CA CYS A 132 -6.09 -8.83 -20.74
C CYS A 132 -6.61 -7.77 -19.77
N LEU A 133 -5.70 -6.92 -19.32
CA LEU A 133 -5.98 -5.78 -18.46
C LEU A 133 -6.56 -4.62 -19.25
N SER A 134 -7.53 -3.93 -18.65
CA SER A 134 -8.02 -2.67 -19.19
C SER A 134 -6.99 -1.55 -19.02
N ASN A 135 -7.14 -0.45 -19.77
CA ASN A 135 -6.31 0.74 -19.57
C ASN A 135 -6.43 1.32 -18.15
N ALA A 136 -7.57 1.11 -17.47
CA ALA A 136 -7.76 1.52 -16.09
C ALA A 136 -6.93 0.64 -15.14
N ASP A 137 -6.92 -0.67 -15.36
CA ASP A 137 -6.14 -1.61 -14.56
C ASP A 137 -4.64 -1.36 -14.67
N VAL A 138 -4.14 -1.13 -15.90
CA VAL A 138 -2.73 -0.80 -16.15
C VAL A 138 -2.34 0.50 -15.44
N ARG A 139 -3.23 1.50 -15.40
CA ARG A 139 -3.00 2.75 -14.67
C ARG A 139 -2.97 2.54 -13.15
N LEU A 140 -3.89 1.73 -12.61
CA LEU A 140 -3.92 1.41 -11.18
C LEU A 140 -2.63 0.69 -10.75
N LEU A 141 -2.15 -0.26 -11.55
CA LEU A 141 -0.86 -0.93 -11.31
C LEU A 141 0.32 0.04 -11.32
N ALA A 142 0.42 0.89 -12.34
CA ALA A 142 1.50 1.87 -12.44
C ALA A 142 1.47 2.88 -11.29
N LEU A 143 0.27 3.31 -10.86
CA LEU A 143 0.06 4.17 -9.71
C LEU A 143 0.50 3.48 -8.41
N ALA A 144 0.09 2.24 -8.19
CA ALA A 144 0.50 1.44 -7.03
C ALA A 144 2.02 1.33 -6.91
N GLU A 145 2.71 1.09 -8.04
CA GLU A 145 4.17 1.01 -8.08
C GLU A 145 4.84 2.36 -7.75
N ALA A 146 4.31 3.46 -8.29
CA ALA A 146 4.84 4.80 -8.04
C ALA A 146 4.65 5.24 -6.59
N GLU A 147 3.46 5.00 -6.03
CA GLU A 147 3.15 5.24 -4.62
C GLU A 147 4.09 4.45 -3.71
N ASP A 148 4.29 3.16 -4.00
CA ASP A 148 5.16 2.29 -3.21
C ASP A 148 6.62 2.73 -3.25
N SER A 149 7.09 3.16 -4.42
CA SER A 149 8.46 3.70 -4.57
C SER A 149 8.66 4.91 -3.69
N GLU A 150 7.72 5.84 -3.75
CA GLU A 150 7.78 7.09 -3.00
C GLU A 150 7.64 6.83 -1.49
N ALA A 151 6.70 5.97 -1.10
CA ALA A 151 6.47 5.59 0.28
C ALA A 151 7.72 4.98 0.92
N ILE A 152 8.36 4.00 0.26
CA ILE A 152 9.60 3.38 0.75
C ILE A 152 10.71 4.42 0.87
N ALA A 153 10.90 5.26 -0.15
CA ALA A 153 11.94 6.29 -0.14
C ALA A 153 11.76 7.29 1.02
N MET A 154 10.52 7.49 1.47
CA MET A 154 10.18 8.35 2.60
C MET A 154 10.05 7.61 3.93
N GLY A 155 10.34 6.31 3.98
CA GLY A 155 10.29 5.49 5.19
C GLY A 155 8.87 5.10 5.66
N MET A 156 7.88 5.16 4.77
CA MET A 156 6.53 4.66 5.02
C MET A 156 6.41 3.18 4.64
N VAL A 157 5.54 2.46 5.35
CA VAL A 157 5.26 1.04 5.11
C VAL A 157 3.81 0.89 4.65
N ARG A 158 3.60 0.17 3.55
CA ARG A 158 2.25 -0.25 3.13
C ARG A 158 1.79 -1.41 4.02
N VAL A 159 0.77 -1.17 4.82
CA VAL A 159 0.14 -2.19 5.68
C VAL A 159 -0.99 -2.94 4.98
N PHE A 160 -1.63 -2.34 3.97
CA PHE A 160 -2.66 -2.98 3.15
C PHE A 160 -2.67 -2.48 1.68
N PRO A 161 -2.89 -3.36 0.70
CA PRO A 161 -2.70 -4.81 0.80
C PRO A 161 -1.25 -5.11 1.20
N PRO A 162 -1.00 -6.03 2.17
CA PRO A 162 0.35 -6.26 2.66
C PRO A 162 1.22 -6.95 1.61
N ARG A 163 2.53 -6.67 1.67
CA ARG A 163 3.54 -7.29 0.78
C ARG A 163 3.80 -8.76 1.08
N ASN A 164 3.38 -9.25 2.24
CA ASN A 164 3.58 -10.62 2.67
C ASN A 164 2.35 -11.47 2.30
N ALA A 165 2.56 -12.62 1.65
CA ALA A 165 1.47 -13.51 1.22
C ALA A 165 0.68 -14.00 2.41
N ALA A 166 1.42 -14.48 3.41
CA ALA A 166 0.85 -15.10 4.58
C ALA A 166 0.02 -14.07 5.36
N LEU A 167 0.49 -12.82 5.43
CA LEU A 167 -0.27 -11.74 6.06
C LEU A 167 -1.49 -11.34 5.23
N LEU A 168 -1.38 -11.31 3.90
CA LEU A 168 -2.54 -11.05 3.04
C LEU A 168 -3.57 -12.17 3.18
N GLU A 169 -3.17 -13.44 3.19
CA GLU A 169 -4.07 -14.58 3.39
C GLU A 169 -4.70 -14.59 4.78
N GLU A 170 -3.93 -14.28 5.83
CA GLU A 170 -4.47 -14.12 7.18
C GLU A 170 -5.52 -13.01 7.21
N MET A 171 -5.22 -11.86 6.62
CA MET A 171 -6.16 -10.74 6.50
C MET A 171 -7.39 -11.08 5.62
N LEU A 172 -7.19 -11.84 4.54
CA LEU A 172 -8.26 -12.32 3.66
C LEU A 172 -9.11 -13.40 4.33
N SER A 173 -8.55 -14.19 5.23
CA SER A 173 -9.32 -15.17 6.02
C SER A 173 -10.26 -14.47 6.99
N LEU A 174 -9.84 -13.32 7.53
CA LEU A 174 -10.69 -12.42 8.31
C LEU A 174 -11.65 -11.62 7.43
N TRP A 175 -11.28 -11.39 6.17
CA TRP A 175 -12.06 -10.59 5.22
C TRP A 175 -11.97 -11.11 3.77
N PRO A 176 -12.86 -12.02 3.35
CA PRO A 176 -12.68 -12.81 2.11
C PRO A 176 -12.95 -12.04 0.81
N ARG A 177 -13.21 -10.74 0.86
CA ARG A 177 -13.47 -9.92 -0.33
C ARG A 177 -12.47 -8.77 -0.43
N ILE A 178 -11.48 -8.94 -1.29
CA ILE A 178 -10.73 -7.82 -1.86
C ILE A 178 -11.43 -7.28 -3.09
N SER A 179 -11.38 -5.96 -3.28
CA SER A 179 -11.83 -5.38 -4.55
C SER A 179 -10.82 -5.68 -5.66
N HIS A 180 -11.25 -5.58 -6.91
CA HIS A 180 -10.36 -5.68 -8.08
C HIS A 180 -9.21 -4.66 -8.02
N GLU A 181 -9.48 -3.46 -7.49
CA GLU A 181 -8.47 -2.42 -7.30
C GLU A 181 -7.42 -2.85 -6.27
N ASP A 182 -7.82 -3.42 -5.13
CA ASP A 182 -6.86 -3.92 -4.13
C ASP A 182 -6.04 -5.09 -4.67
N ALA A 183 -6.68 -5.95 -5.44
CA ALA A 183 -6.03 -7.06 -6.12
C ALA A 183 -4.91 -6.55 -7.03
N LEU A 184 -5.18 -5.53 -7.85
CA LEU A 184 -4.18 -4.85 -8.68
C LEU A 184 -3.10 -4.15 -7.85
N HIS A 185 -3.46 -3.42 -6.79
CA HIS A 185 -2.50 -2.80 -5.88
C HIS A 185 -1.57 -3.82 -5.22
N ALA A 186 -2.08 -4.99 -4.83
CA ALA A 186 -1.29 -6.09 -4.29
C ALA A 186 -0.29 -6.63 -5.31
N CYS A 187 -0.67 -6.68 -6.59
CA CYS A 187 0.20 -7.13 -7.68
C CYS A 187 1.36 -6.17 -7.96
N GLY A 188 1.10 -4.85 -8.01
CA GLY A 188 2.16 -3.86 -8.15
C GLY A 188 3.22 -3.96 -7.05
N ALA A 189 2.81 -4.30 -5.82
CA ALA A 189 3.73 -4.50 -4.70
C ALA A 189 4.54 -5.82 -4.80
N TYR A 190 3.96 -6.88 -5.39
CA TYR A 190 4.58 -8.20 -5.54
C TYR A 190 5.79 -8.19 -6.48
N PHE A 191 5.67 -7.55 -7.65
CA PHE A 191 6.70 -7.61 -8.70
C PHE A 191 8.04 -6.98 -8.30
N ARG A 192 8.04 -6.06 -7.33
CA ARG A 192 9.28 -5.49 -6.80
C ARG A 192 10.07 -6.49 -5.93
N HIS A 193 9.39 -7.32 -5.15
CA HIS A 193 10.05 -8.31 -4.30
C HIS A 193 10.79 -9.37 -5.13
N GLU A 194 10.20 -9.80 -6.25
CA GLU A 194 10.87 -10.75 -7.15
C GLU A 194 12.05 -10.13 -7.92
N SER A 195 11.97 -8.84 -8.26
CA SER A 195 13.10 -8.12 -8.86
C SER A 195 14.28 -7.93 -7.89
N SER A 196 14.04 -8.00 -6.57
CA SER A 196 15.11 -8.06 -5.57
C SER A 196 15.61 -9.47 -5.24
N SER A 197 14.83 -10.52 -5.55
CA SER A 197 15.23 -11.91 -5.31
C SER A 197 15.87 -12.59 -6.53
N THR A 198 15.85 -11.96 -7.71
CA THR A 198 16.61 -12.39 -8.89
C THR A 198 17.85 -11.50 -9.08
N GLY A 199 18.85 -11.75 -8.24
CA GLY A 199 20.23 -11.31 -8.45
C GLY A 199 20.61 -9.98 -7.80
N THR A 200 21.09 -10.03 -6.55
CA THR A 200 22.50 -9.72 -6.19
C THR A 200 22.69 -10.09 -4.72
N LEU A 201 23.54 -11.07 -4.46
CA LEU A 201 24.16 -11.27 -3.14
C LEU A 201 24.86 -9.96 -2.76
N TRP A 202 24.28 -9.19 -1.84
CA TRP A 202 25.02 -8.16 -1.13
C TRP A 202 25.45 -8.74 0.21
N HIS A 203 26.61 -9.41 0.17
CA HIS A 203 27.46 -9.55 1.35
C HIS A 203 27.92 -8.15 1.75
N THR A 204 27.64 -7.72 2.98
CA THR A 204 28.41 -6.62 3.58
C THR A 204 29.78 -7.17 3.99
N PRO A 205 30.90 -6.56 3.60
CA PRO A 205 32.15 -6.82 4.29
C PRO A 205 32.10 -6.15 5.65
N ARG A 206 32.40 -6.92 6.70
CA ARG A 206 32.81 -6.38 7.98
C ARG A 206 34.03 -5.47 7.75
N ARG A 207 33.95 -4.23 8.22
CA ARG A 207 34.93 -3.60 9.11
C ARG A 207 34.29 -2.37 9.74
#